data_AF-A0A919YL69-F1
#
_entry.id   AF-A0A919YL69-F1
#
_cell.length_a   1.000
_cell.length_b   1.000
_cell.length_c   1.000
_cell.angle_alpha   90.00
_cell.angle_beta   90.00
_cell.angle_gamma   90.00
#
_symmetry.space_group_name_H-M   'P 1'
#
loop_
_entity.id
_entity.type
_entity.pdbx_description
1 polymer ?
#
loop_
_entity_poly.entity_id
_entity_poly.type
_entity_poly.pdbx_seq_one_letter_code
_entity_poly.pdbx_strand_id
1 'polypeptide(L)'
;MNKLLKGILLAAAIIILIIAGTLLLTREKQPQYSYIPGKFTAQDLGFFDKKTGSMISLGMKQHEVEQVLGTGEEKKESIEYAGKLEVYYVDDKAAGIRLWTDEPQSRYVTTRNIGKGYSFDEVKSVYGDPSTQAEDHVGYIFEDHGEETYFLHPDIKTMTDESKQRAYFMEFKSIDSKSDIVIMKLDAF
;
A
#
# COMPACT_ATOMS: atom_id res chain seq x y z
N MET A 1 14.01 47.24 30.82
CA MET A 1 13.10 46.15 30.39
C MET A 1 12.54 45.46 31.64
N ASN A 2 11.24 45.59 31.91
CA ASN A 2 10.60 45.12 33.16
C ASN A 2 10.62 43.59 33.27
N LYS A 3 10.75 43.06 34.50
CA LYS A 3 10.76 41.61 34.81
C LYS A 3 9.55 40.88 34.20
N LEU A 4 8.40 41.55 34.13
CA LEU A 4 7.18 41.04 33.51
C LEU A 4 7.35 40.73 32.01
N LEU A 5 8.03 41.62 31.26
CA LEU A 5 8.25 41.46 29.82
C LEU A 5 9.21 40.30 29.51
N LYS A 6 10.21 40.08 30.38
CA LYS A 6 11.14 38.93 30.27
C LYS A 6 10.43 37.60 30.53
N GLY A 7 9.51 37.55 31.49
CA GLY A 7 8.72 36.35 31.78
C GLY A 7 7.79 35.95 30.63
N ILE A 8 7.13 36.93 30.01
CA ILE A 8 6.24 36.69 28.85
C ILE A 8 7.04 36.20 27.63
N LEU A 9 8.20 36.81 27.34
CA LEU A 9 9.06 36.39 26.23
C LEU A 9 9.62 34.96 26.42
N LEU A 10 9.97 34.58 27.66
CA LEU A 10 10.45 33.23 27.96
C LEU A 10 9.34 32.18 27.82
N ALA A 11 8.13 32.47 28.29
CA ALA A 11 6.98 31.59 28.14
C ALA A 11 6.59 31.40 26.65
N ALA A 12 6.60 32.47 25.87
CA ALA A 12 6.33 32.41 24.43
C ALA A 12 7.38 31.56 23.68
N ALA A 13 8.65 31.67 24.04
CA ALA A 13 9.72 30.87 23.44
C ALA A 13 9.57 29.36 23.75
N ILE A 14 9.17 29.00 24.98
CA ILE A 14 8.92 27.61 25.37
C ILE A 14 7.71 27.04 24.59
N ILE A 15 6.64 27.81 24.46
CA ILE A 15 5.45 27.39 23.69
C ILE A 15 5.80 27.19 22.21
N ILE A 16 6.59 28.09 21.61
CA ILE A 16 7.04 27.94 20.21
C ILE A 16 7.92 26.70 20.05
N LEU A 17 8.80 26.38 21.01
CA LEU A 17 9.61 25.16 20.98
C LEU A 17 8.78 23.88 21.14
N ILE A 18 7.71 23.90 21.95
CA ILE A 18 6.78 22.77 22.09
C ILE A 18 5.96 22.59 20.82
N ILE A 19 5.48 23.68 20.20
CA ILE A 19 4.74 23.64 18.94
C ILE A 19 5.65 23.18 17.80
N ALA A 20 6.88 23.70 17.70
CA ALA A 20 7.84 23.26 16.69
C ALA A 20 8.28 21.80 16.89
N GLY A 21 8.48 21.38 18.15
CA GLY A 21 8.80 20.00 18.50
C GLY A 21 7.67 19.00 18.20
N THR A 22 6.41 19.41 18.37
CA THR A 22 5.25 18.59 18.00
C THR A 22 5.01 18.55 16.48
N LEU A 23 5.30 19.64 15.77
CA LEU A 23 5.20 19.69 14.29
C LEU A 23 6.25 18.80 13.59
N LEU A 24 7.39 18.54 14.25
CA LEU A 24 8.46 17.68 13.74
C LEU A 24 8.16 16.17 13.87
N LEU A 25 7.11 15.76 14.60
CA LEU A 25 6.94 14.36 15.03
C LEU A 25 6.00 13.49 14.19
N THR A 26 5.35 13.98 13.13
CA THR A 26 4.55 13.11 12.25
C THR A 26 4.59 13.54 10.79
N ARG A 27 5.78 13.57 10.19
CA ARG A 27 5.85 13.63 8.72
C ARG A 27 5.58 12.24 8.17
N GLU A 28 4.48 12.10 7.42
CA GLU A 28 4.22 10.87 6.67
C GLU A 28 5.42 10.53 5.79
N LYS A 29 5.91 9.30 5.92
CA LYS A 29 6.95 8.78 5.04
C LYS A 29 6.33 8.52 3.67
N GLN A 30 7.16 8.61 2.65
CA GLN A 30 6.79 8.24 1.28
C GLN A 30 7.65 7.05 0.86
N PRO A 31 7.16 6.19 -0.05
CA PRO A 31 7.99 5.12 -0.59
C PRO A 31 9.30 5.71 -1.15
N GLN A 32 10.45 5.26 -0.64
CA GLN A 32 11.77 5.64 -1.18
C GLN A 32 12.19 4.67 -2.30
N TYR A 33 11.23 4.32 -3.17
CA TYR A 33 11.42 3.35 -4.22
C TYR A 33 11.34 4.07 -5.58
N SER A 34 12.40 3.94 -6.38
CA SER A 34 12.42 4.42 -7.76
C SER A 34 12.02 3.26 -8.66
N TYR A 35 10.91 3.40 -9.37
CA TYR A 35 10.48 2.45 -10.38
C TYR A 35 10.75 2.98 -11.79
N ILE A 36 10.90 2.05 -12.72
CA ILE A 36 10.97 2.36 -14.15
C ILE A 36 9.57 2.10 -14.72
N PRO A 37 8.90 3.09 -15.34
CA PRO A 37 7.62 2.87 -16.01
C PRO A 37 7.68 1.67 -16.98
N GLY A 38 6.69 0.80 -16.92
CA GLY A 38 6.61 -0.41 -17.75
C GLY A 38 7.55 -1.56 -17.35
N LYS A 39 8.37 -1.42 -16.30
CA LYS A 39 9.10 -2.54 -15.69
C LYS A 39 8.58 -2.79 -14.29
N PHE A 40 8.30 -4.03 -13.94
CA PHE A 40 7.72 -4.40 -12.65
C PHE A 40 8.63 -5.38 -11.92
N THR A 41 8.63 -5.34 -10.60
CA THR A 41 9.35 -6.25 -9.71
C THR A 41 8.42 -6.73 -8.60
N ALA A 42 8.85 -7.71 -7.80
CA ALA A 42 8.09 -8.18 -6.64
C ALA A 42 7.78 -7.04 -5.64
N GLN A 43 8.63 -6.01 -5.57
CA GLN A 43 8.43 -4.86 -4.70
C GLN A 43 7.22 -4.02 -5.14
N ASP A 44 6.82 -4.08 -6.41
CA ASP A 44 5.63 -3.39 -6.91
C ASP A 44 4.32 -4.06 -6.44
N LEU A 45 4.40 -5.30 -5.93
CA LEU A 45 3.26 -6.09 -5.46
C LEU A 45 3.13 -6.02 -3.93
N GLY A 46 3.03 -4.80 -3.40
CA GLY A 46 2.90 -4.59 -1.97
C GLY A 46 2.33 -3.23 -1.59
N PHE A 47 2.23 -3.03 -0.29
CA PHE A 47 1.82 -1.78 0.33
C PHE A 47 2.97 -1.17 1.13
N PHE A 48 3.02 0.15 1.14
CA PHE A 48 3.92 0.93 1.96
C PHE A 48 3.13 1.58 3.09
N ASP A 49 3.59 1.37 4.32
CA ASP A 49 3.05 2.03 5.50
C ASP A 49 3.70 3.40 5.69
N LYS A 50 2.95 4.47 5.45
CA LYS A 50 3.45 5.85 5.61
C LYS A 50 3.80 6.20 7.05
N LYS A 51 3.29 5.47 8.03
CA LYS A 51 3.59 5.68 9.46
C LYS A 51 4.95 5.11 9.82
N THR A 52 5.19 3.84 9.51
CA THR A 52 6.45 3.15 9.89
C THR A 52 7.54 3.30 8.85
N GLY A 53 7.18 3.51 7.58
CA GLY A 53 8.10 3.58 6.45
C GLY A 53 8.51 2.21 5.93
N SER A 54 7.73 1.18 6.25
CA SER A 54 8.03 -0.21 5.92
C SER A 54 7.12 -0.71 4.82
N MET A 55 7.58 -1.72 4.09
CA MET A 55 6.83 -2.40 3.05
C MET A 55 6.19 -3.68 3.59
N ILE A 56 4.97 -3.95 3.14
CA ILE A 56 4.21 -5.16 3.40
C ILE A 56 4.00 -5.81 2.04
N SER A 57 4.61 -6.98 1.85
CA SER A 57 4.64 -7.69 0.57
C SER A 57 4.03 -9.07 0.67
N LEU A 58 3.59 -9.59 -0.47
CA LEU A 58 3.27 -11.00 -0.60
C LEU A 58 4.47 -11.87 -0.18
N GLY A 59 4.19 -13.04 0.38
CA GLY A 59 5.18 -14.00 0.86
C GLY A 59 5.74 -13.72 2.26
N MET A 60 5.54 -12.52 2.82
CA MET A 60 5.92 -12.23 4.22
C MET A 60 5.14 -13.13 5.18
N LYS A 61 5.80 -13.59 6.23
CA LYS A 61 5.16 -14.38 7.28
C LYS A 61 4.29 -13.51 8.18
N GLN A 62 3.26 -14.08 8.80
CA GLN A 62 2.37 -13.34 9.69
C GLN A 62 3.13 -12.57 10.78
N HIS A 63 4.09 -13.22 11.43
CA HIS A 63 4.87 -12.57 12.49
C HIS A 63 5.77 -11.42 11.97
N GLU A 64 6.23 -11.48 10.72
CA GLU A 64 7.01 -10.39 10.10
C GLU A 64 6.09 -9.19 9.81
N VAL A 65 4.87 -9.45 9.34
CA VAL A 65 3.85 -8.41 9.17
C VAL A 65 3.49 -7.78 10.51
N GLU A 66 3.30 -8.56 11.56
CA GLU A 66 2.97 -8.07 12.90
C GLU A 66 4.10 -7.26 13.55
N GLN A 67 5.36 -7.55 13.24
CA GLN A 67 6.50 -6.72 13.67
C GLN A 67 6.41 -5.30 13.07
N VAL A 68 5.84 -5.16 11.88
CA VAL A 68 5.68 -3.87 11.19
C VAL A 68 4.39 -3.17 11.61
N LEU A 69 3.27 -3.90 11.63
CA LEU A 69 1.94 -3.32 11.77
C LEU A 69 1.40 -3.33 13.20
N GLY A 70 2.00 -4.12 14.08
CA GLY A 70 1.42 -4.54 15.35
C GLY A 70 0.43 -5.69 15.18
N THR A 71 -0.20 -6.09 16.28
CA THR A 71 -1.23 -7.14 16.29
C THR A 71 -2.46 -6.70 15.51
N GLY A 72 -2.98 -7.58 14.67
CA GLY A 72 -4.24 -7.40 13.94
C GLY A 72 -5.45 -8.05 14.64
N GLU A 73 -6.63 -7.82 14.08
CA GLU A 73 -7.88 -8.47 14.46
C GLU A 73 -8.17 -9.62 13.48
N GLU A 74 -8.34 -10.83 14.02
CA GLU A 74 -8.68 -12.00 13.21
C GLU A 74 -10.10 -11.86 12.61
N LYS A 75 -10.20 -12.13 11.32
CA LYS A 75 -11.45 -12.23 10.56
C LYS A 75 -11.60 -13.66 10.04
N LYS A 76 -12.68 -13.94 9.31
CA LYS A 76 -13.01 -15.30 8.86
C LYS A 76 -11.88 -15.97 8.05
N GLU A 77 -11.22 -15.22 7.16
CA GLU A 77 -10.24 -15.74 6.18
C GLU A 77 -8.97 -14.86 6.12
N SER A 78 -8.79 -13.96 7.07
CA SER A 78 -7.81 -12.88 7.00
C SER A 78 -7.54 -12.27 8.37
N ILE A 79 -6.55 -11.38 8.44
CA ILE A 79 -6.28 -10.54 9.61
C ILE A 79 -6.37 -9.07 9.17
N GLU A 80 -7.21 -8.29 9.87
CA GLU A 80 -7.32 -6.85 9.67
C GLU A 80 -6.37 -6.09 10.60
N TYR A 81 -5.49 -5.26 10.04
CA TYR A 81 -4.58 -4.39 10.76
C TYR A 81 -5.09 -2.94 10.80
N ALA A 82 -4.57 -2.16 11.74
CA ALA A 82 -4.93 -0.76 11.91
C ALA A 82 -4.75 0.04 10.61
N GLY A 83 -5.76 0.84 10.23
CA GLY A 83 -5.79 1.55 8.95
C GLY A 83 -6.41 0.74 7.80
N LYS A 84 -7.19 -0.31 8.12
CA LYS A 84 -8.01 -1.09 7.18
C LYS A 84 -7.21 -1.85 6.11
N LEU A 85 -6.00 -2.26 6.47
CA LEU A 85 -5.21 -3.19 5.68
C LEU A 85 -5.54 -4.61 6.14
N GLU A 86 -6.04 -5.43 5.25
CA GLU A 86 -6.39 -6.82 5.48
C GLU A 86 -5.36 -7.71 4.77
N VAL A 87 -4.85 -8.73 5.47
CA VAL A 87 -3.91 -9.69 4.90
C VAL A 87 -4.50 -11.09 4.99
N TYR A 88 -4.47 -11.79 3.85
CA TYR A 88 -4.90 -13.17 3.69
C TYR A 88 -3.68 -14.06 3.70
N TYR A 89 -3.69 -15.10 4.51
CA TYR A 89 -2.54 -15.99 4.70
C TYR A 89 -2.82 -17.39 4.17
N VAL A 90 -1.86 -17.94 3.44
CA VAL A 90 -1.81 -19.35 3.02
C VAL A 90 -0.47 -19.90 3.48
N ASP A 91 -0.47 -21.03 4.20
CA ASP A 91 0.74 -21.65 4.78
C ASP A 91 1.64 -20.65 5.55
N ASP A 92 1.04 -19.83 6.43
CA ASP A 92 1.70 -18.77 7.22
C ASP A 92 2.34 -17.64 6.38
N LYS A 93 1.99 -17.50 5.10
CA LYS A 93 2.52 -16.45 4.22
C LYS A 93 1.43 -15.59 3.62
N ALA A 94 1.67 -14.29 3.55
CA ALA A 94 0.76 -13.33 2.92
C ALA A 94 0.55 -13.71 1.44
N ALA A 95 -0.65 -14.17 1.11
CA ALA A 95 -1.05 -14.56 -0.24
C ALA A 95 -1.96 -13.52 -0.90
N GLY A 96 -2.59 -12.67 -0.07
CA GLY A 96 -3.37 -11.52 -0.51
C GLY A 96 -3.25 -10.37 0.47
N ILE A 97 -3.26 -9.15 -0.04
CA ILE A 97 -3.31 -7.92 0.74
C ILE A 97 -4.38 -7.01 0.14
N ARG A 98 -5.28 -6.52 0.98
CA ARG A 98 -6.37 -5.64 0.58
C ARG A 98 -6.36 -4.38 1.43
N LEU A 99 -6.48 -3.23 0.79
CA LEU A 99 -6.71 -1.95 1.44
C LEU A 99 -8.13 -1.49 1.10
N TRP A 100 -9.00 -1.45 2.11
CA TRP A 100 -10.37 -0.95 1.97
C TRP A 100 -10.56 0.28 2.83
N THR A 101 -10.61 1.47 2.23
CA THR A 101 -10.65 2.71 3.02
C THR A 101 -11.50 3.80 2.39
N ASP A 102 -12.20 4.53 3.26
CA ASP A 102 -12.85 5.79 2.95
C ASP A 102 -12.07 7.00 3.50
N GLU A 103 -10.88 6.80 4.07
CA GLU A 103 -10.06 7.88 4.60
C GLU A 103 -9.23 8.54 3.48
N PRO A 104 -9.39 9.86 3.23
CA PRO A 104 -8.65 10.56 2.18
C PRO A 104 -7.13 10.63 2.43
N GLN A 105 -6.68 10.34 3.66
CA GLN A 105 -5.27 10.24 4.04
C GLN A 105 -4.98 8.84 4.63
N SER A 106 -5.31 7.81 3.85
CA SER A 106 -5.03 6.41 4.21
C SER A 106 -3.60 6.26 4.72
N ARG A 107 -3.39 5.48 5.80
CA ARG A 107 -2.06 5.10 6.30
C ARG A 107 -1.22 4.39 5.25
N TYR A 108 -1.86 3.65 4.35
CA TYR A 108 -1.22 2.81 3.36
C TYR A 108 -1.43 3.33 1.95
N VAL A 109 -0.40 3.13 1.14
CA VAL A 109 -0.40 3.32 -0.32
C VAL A 109 0.26 2.09 -0.94
N THR A 110 0.05 1.83 -2.22
CA THR A 110 0.89 0.88 -2.96
C THR A 110 2.35 1.36 -2.95
N THR A 111 3.29 0.46 -3.21
CA THR A 111 4.73 0.81 -3.25
C THR A 111 5.09 1.81 -4.36
N ARG A 112 4.25 1.96 -5.40
CA ARG A 112 4.33 3.05 -6.38
C ARG A 112 3.54 4.32 -6.00
N ASN A 113 3.18 4.46 -4.73
CA ASN A 113 2.52 5.62 -4.16
C ASN A 113 1.12 5.92 -4.71
N ILE A 114 0.39 4.89 -5.14
CA ILE A 114 -1.05 5.00 -5.44
C ILE A 114 -1.85 4.64 -4.19
N GLY A 115 -2.81 5.48 -3.83
CA GLY A 115 -3.73 5.25 -2.71
C GLY A 115 -5.13 5.74 -3.01
N LYS A 116 -5.92 6.02 -1.98
CA LYS A 116 -7.26 6.59 -2.14
C LYS A 116 -7.18 7.97 -2.82
N GLY A 117 -8.15 8.23 -3.71
CA GLY A 117 -8.34 9.52 -4.38
C GLY A 117 -7.64 9.65 -5.73
N TYR A 118 -6.77 8.69 -6.07
CA TYR A 118 -6.17 8.61 -7.40
C TYR A 118 -7.21 8.14 -8.41
N SER A 119 -7.32 8.87 -9.53
CA SER A 119 -8.11 8.50 -10.69
C SER A 119 -7.49 7.31 -11.43
N PHE A 120 -8.29 6.58 -12.21
CA PHE A 120 -7.76 5.49 -13.03
C PHE A 120 -6.74 5.96 -14.08
N ASP A 121 -6.82 7.21 -14.55
CA ASP A 121 -5.79 7.79 -15.42
C ASP A 121 -4.45 7.96 -14.69
N GLU A 122 -4.47 8.37 -13.42
CA GLU A 122 -3.26 8.41 -12.59
C GLU A 122 -2.72 7.00 -12.30
N VAL A 123 -3.59 6.02 -12.03
CA VAL A 123 -3.15 4.62 -11.89
C VAL A 123 -2.48 4.13 -13.17
N LYS A 124 -3.09 4.35 -14.34
CA LYS A 124 -2.53 3.98 -15.65
C LYS A 124 -1.22 4.70 -15.97
N SER A 125 -1.05 5.94 -15.50
CA SER A 125 0.23 6.66 -15.66
C SER A 125 1.40 5.99 -14.91
N VAL A 126 1.08 5.22 -13.85
CA VAL A 126 2.06 4.54 -12.98
C VAL A 126 2.27 3.07 -13.38
N TYR A 127 1.19 2.37 -13.76
CA TYR A 127 1.20 0.94 -14.05
C TYR A 127 1.03 0.61 -15.56
N GLY A 128 0.81 1.59 -16.42
CA GLY A 128 0.59 1.37 -17.85
C GLY A 128 -0.86 0.97 -18.17
N ASP A 129 -1.05 0.35 -19.34
CA ASP A 129 -2.37 -0.11 -19.78
C ASP A 129 -2.81 -1.33 -18.95
N PRO A 130 -4.06 -1.37 -18.47
CA PRO A 130 -4.52 -2.45 -17.61
C PRO A 130 -4.84 -3.73 -18.40
N SER A 131 -4.71 -4.87 -17.75
CA SER A 131 -5.15 -6.18 -18.27
C SER A 131 -6.68 -6.27 -18.32
N THR A 132 -7.37 -5.58 -17.40
CA THR A 132 -8.84 -5.50 -17.37
C THR A 132 -9.28 -4.08 -17.00
N GLN A 133 -10.36 -3.61 -17.61
CA GLN A 133 -10.93 -2.30 -17.32
C GLN A 133 -12.45 -2.34 -17.40
N ALA A 134 -13.09 -1.72 -16.42
CA ALA A 134 -14.51 -1.36 -16.43
C ALA A 134 -14.69 0.08 -15.93
N GLU A 135 -15.94 0.50 -15.76
CA GLU A 135 -16.27 1.86 -15.28
C GLU A 135 -15.77 2.11 -13.85
N ASP A 136 -15.81 1.09 -13.00
CA ASP A 136 -15.57 1.18 -11.56
C ASP A 136 -14.26 0.53 -11.11
N HIS A 137 -13.48 -0.06 -12.03
CA HIS A 137 -12.19 -0.67 -11.70
C HIS A 137 -11.22 -0.79 -12.88
N VAL A 138 -9.93 -0.90 -12.52
CA VAL A 138 -8.83 -1.35 -13.41
C VAL A 138 -8.06 -2.47 -12.73
N GLY A 139 -7.65 -3.47 -13.51
CA GLY A 139 -6.92 -4.64 -13.04
C GLY A 139 -5.67 -4.92 -13.87
N TYR A 140 -4.64 -5.43 -13.20
CA TYR A 140 -3.34 -5.75 -13.77
C TYR A 140 -2.96 -7.18 -13.37
N ILE A 141 -2.43 -7.92 -14.32
CA ILE A 141 -1.97 -9.29 -14.12
C ILE A 141 -0.47 -9.34 -14.32
N PHE A 142 0.26 -9.72 -13.28
CA PHE A 142 1.71 -9.82 -13.31
C PHE A 142 2.12 -11.29 -13.30
N GLU A 143 2.89 -11.73 -14.28
CA GLU A 143 3.49 -13.07 -14.30
C GLU A 143 4.95 -12.99 -13.84
N ASP A 144 5.30 -13.84 -12.88
CA ASP A 144 6.67 -14.08 -12.43
C ASP A 144 7.34 -15.13 -13.33
N HIS A 145 8.42 -14.73 -14.01
CA HIS A 145 9.21 -15.62 -14.86
C HIS A 145 10.51 -16.09 -14.19
N GLY A 146 10.68 -15.85 -12.89
CA GLY A 146 11.90 -16.18 -12.14
C GLY A 146 13.07 -15.25 -12.41
N GLU A 147 12.85 -14.20 -13.20
CA GLU A 147 13.78 -13.07 -13.35
C GLU A 147 13.39 -11.97 -12.36
N GLU A 148 14.31 -11.05 -12.03
CA GLU A 148 14.01 -9.92 -11.12
C GLU A 148 12.86 -9.01 -11.60
N THR A 149 12.35 -9.25 -12.82
CA THR A 149 11.27 -8.52 -13.46
C THR A 149 10.04 -9.37 -13.73
N TYR A 150 8.87 -8.76 -13.49
CA TYR A 150 7.55 -9.31 -13.74
C TYR A 150 7.03 -8.79 -15.07
N PHE A 151 6.28 -9.64 -15.78
CA PHE A 151 5.66 -9.30 -17.05
C PHE A 151 4.19 -8.94 -16.83
N LEU A 152 3.76 -7.81 -17.38
CA LEU A 152 2.35 -7.45 -17.39
C LEU A 152 1.64 -8.24 -18.49
N HIS A 153 0.76 -9.15 -18.09
CA HIS A 153 0.01 -10.02 -18.99
C HIS A 153 -1.26 -9.30 -19.49
N PRO A 154 -1.58 -9.34 -20.79
CA PRO A 154 -2.70 -8.56 -21.32
C PRO A 154 -4.10 -9.08 -20.93
N ASP A 155 -4.26 -10.39 -20.73
CA ASP A 155 -5.55 -11.00 -20.33
C ASP A 155 -5.30 -12.32 -19.60
N ILE A 156 -6.03 -12.59 -18.51
CA ILE A 156 -5.96 -13.87 -17.76
C ILE A 156 -6.40 -15.06 -18.62
N LYS A 157 -7.31 -14.84 -19.58
CA LYS A 157 -7.90 -15.90 -20.42
C LYS A 157 -6.89 -16.50 -21.38
N THR A 158 -5.83 -15.77 -21.71
CA THR A 158 -4.77 -16.23 -22.62
C THR A 158 -3.61 -16.88 -21.87
N MET A 159 -3.62 -16.91 -20.54
CA MET A 159 -2.60 -17.56 -19.73
C MET A 159 -2.73 -19.07 -19.72
N THR A 160 -1.58 -19.75 -19.75
CA THR A 160 -1.51 -21.19 -19.46
C THR A 160 -1.74 -21.45 -17.96
N ASP A 161 -2.07 -22.70 -17.60
CA ASP A 161 -2.25 -23.04 -16.17
C ASP A 161 -0.93 -22.99 -15.38
N GLU A 162 0.21 -23.19 -16.03
CA GLU A 162 1.53 -22.98 -15.42
C GLU A 162 1.80 -21.49 -15.17
N SER A 163 1.48 -20.64 -16.15
CA SER A 163 1.58 -19.18 -16.00
C SER A 163 0.71 -18.67 -14.86
N LYS A 164 -0.52 -19.18 -14.71
CA LYS A 164 -1.43 -18.79 -13.61
C LYS A 164 -0.88 -19.10 -12.22
N GLN A 165 -0.14 -20.20 -12.05
CA GLN A 165 0.50 -20.56 -10.76
C GLN A 165 1.59 -19.57 -10.34
N ARG A 166 2.11 -18.79 -11.30
CA ARG A 166 3.12 -17.74 -11.10
C ARG A 166 2.54 -16.34 -11.29
N ALA A 167 1.22 -16.23 -11.37
CA ALA A 167 0.56 -14.98 -11.64
C ALA A 167 0.08 -14.32 -10.35
N TYR A 168 0.04 -12.99 -10.41
CA TYR A 168 -0.45 -12.12 -9.38
C TYR A 168 -1.45 -11.15 -10.00
N PHE A 169 -2.49 -10.84 -9.26
CA PHE A 169 -3.52 -9.90 -9.66
C PHE A 169 -3.47 -8.67 -8.75
N MET A 170 -3.47 -7.49 -9.36
CA MET A 170 -3.64 -6.21 -8.68
C MET A 170 -4.86 -5.51 -9.23
N GLU A 171 -5.70 -4.98 -8.36
CA GLU A 171 -6.92 -4.30 -8.74
C GLU A 171 -7.10 -3.01 -7.96
N PHE A 172 -7.59 -1.99 -8.66
CA PHE A 172 -8.00 -0.73 -8.08
C PHE A 172 -9.47 -0.52 -8.39
N LYS A 173 -10.33 -0.52 -7.36
CA LYS A 173 -11.76 -0.21 -7.49
C LYS A 173 -12.12 1.08 -6.78
N SER A 174 -13.12 1.76 -7.34
CA SER A 174 -13.79 2.91 -6.71
C SER A 174 -15.24 2.55 -6.47
N ILE A 175 -15.64 2.40 -5.20
CA ILE A 175 -17.00 1.99 -4.81
C ILE A 175 -17.54 3.00 -3.81
N ASP A 176 -18.61 3.73 -4.16
CA ASP A 176 -19.29 4.68 -3.25
C ASP A 176 -18.31 5.63 -2.51
N SER A 177 -17.38 6.25 -3.24
CA SER A 177 -16.29 7.11 -2.72
C SER A 177 -15.20 6.42 -1.89
N LYS A 178 -15.25 5.09 -1.77
CA LYS A 178 -14.21 4.25 -1.15
C LYS A 178 -13.25 3.76 -2.20
N SER A 179 -12.00 3.56 -1.78
CA SER A 179 -11.00 2.89 -2.60
C SER A 179 -10.79 1.48 -2.06
N ASP A 180 -10.85 0.52 -2.97
CA ASP A 180 -10.48 -0.88 -2.74
C ASP A 180 -9.24 -1.17 -3.58
N ILE A 181 -8.12 -1.46 -2.94
CA ILE A 181 -6.91 -1.88 -3.63
C ILE A 181 -6.58 -3.29 -3.18
N VAL A 182 -6.52 -4.21 -4.12
CA VAL A 182 -6.28 -5.63 -3.85
C VAL A 182 -5.02 -6.06 -4.58
N ILE A 183 -4.14 -6.81 -3.91
CA ILE A 183 -2.97 -7.47 -4.49
C ILE A 183 -2.98 -8.92 -4.02
N MET A 184 -3.06 -9.89 -4.92
CA MET A 184 -3.16 -11.31 -4.55
C MET A 184 -2.38 -12.20 -5.51
N LYS A 185 -1.92 -13.35 -5.00
CA LYS A 185 -1.45 -14.45 -5.84
C LYS A 185 -2.66 -15.18 -6.43
N LEU A 186 -2.63 -15.44 -7.73
CA LEU A 186 -3.82 -15.90 -8.48
C LEU A 186 -4.26 -17.33 -8.12
N ASP A 187 -3.32 -18.19 -7.72
CA ASP A 187 -3.56 -19.59 -7.37
C ASP A 187 -3.76 -19.83 -5.86
N ALA A 188 -3.85 -18.77 -5.06
CA ALA A 188 -3.96 -18.88 -3.61
C ALA A 188 -5.38 -19.21 -3.10
N PHE A 189 -6.39 -19.16 -3.96
CA PHE A 189 -7.81 -19.33 -3.64
C PHE A 189 -8.54 -20.08 -4.77
#